data_AF-A0A660YK26-F1
#
_entry.id   AF-A0A660YK26-F1
#
_cell.length_a   1.000
_cell.length_b   1.000
_cell.length_c   1.000
_cell.angle_alpha   90.00
_cell.angle_beta   90.00
_cell.angle_gamma   90.00
#
_symmetry.space_group_name_H-M   'P 1'
#
loop_
_entity.id
_entity.type
_entity.pdbx_description
1 polymer ?
#
loop_
_entity_poly.entity_id
_entity_poly.type
_entity_poly.pdbx_seq_one_letter_code
_entity_poly.pdbx_strand_id
1 'polypeptide(L)'
;MHNEQVITQLKEMHLSVMAESFQNRLDTGDSQDIIPEQFFSLLVEDEYMACKNRKLRRLITAADFKPEQACIENLEFGSARGL
;
A
#
# COMPACT_ATOMS: atom_id res chain seq x y z
N MET A 1 -16.06 -14.57 13.69
CA MET A 1 -15.76 -13.73 14.87
C MET A 1 -14.27 -13.62 15.18
N HIS A 2 -13.43 -14.64 14.97
CA HIS A 2 -11.98 -14.53 15.26
C HIS A 2 -11.22 -13.62 14.27
N ASN A 3 -11.51 -13.71 12.97
CA ASN A 3 -10.76 -12.97 11.94
C ASN A 3 -10.95 -11.44 12.04
N GLU A 4 -12.17 -10.97 12.32
CA GLU A 4 -12.45 -9.54 12.51
C GLU A 4 -11.73 -8.96 13.73
N GLN A 5 -11.59 -9.75 14.81
CA GLN A 5 -10.82 -9.37 15.98
C GLN A 5 -9.33 -9.23 15.64
N VAL A 6 -8.78 -10.19 14.89
CA VAL A 6 -7.38 -10.13 14.43
C VAL A 6 -7.13 -8.90 13.56
N ILE A 7 -8.04 -8.58 12.63
CA ILE A 7 -7.94 -7.39 11.78
C ILE A 7 -7.95 -6.11 12.61
N THR A 8 -8.80 -6.06 13.64
CA THR A 8 -8.87 -4.91 14.55
C THR A 8 -7.55 -4.76 15.32
N GLN A 9 -7.02 -5.85 15.87
CA GLN A 9 -5.72 -5.87 16.58
C GLN A 9 -4.57 -5.44 15.67
N LEU A 10 -4.53 -5.92 14.42
CA LEU A 10 -3.51 -5.51 13.44
C LEU A 10 -3.57 -3.99 13.17
N LYS A 11 -4.77 -3.43 13.06
CA LYS A 11 -4.94 -1.98 12.90
C LYS A 11 -4.48 -1.19 14.13
N GLU A 12 -4.80 -1.67 15.33
CA GLU A 12 -4.34 -1.06 16.60
C GLU A 12 -2.81 -1.08 16.73
N MET A 13 -2.15 -2.12 16.20
CA MET A 13 -0.69 -2.23 16.13
C MET A 13 -0.05 -1.41 14.99
N HIS A 14 -0.82 -0.62 14.25
CA HIS A 14 -0.37 0.12 13.06
C HIS A 14 0.13 -0.76 11.89
N LEU A 15 -0.32 -2.02 11.81
CA LEU A 15 -0.04 -2.95 10.71
C LEU A 15 -1.19 -2.93 9.69
N SER A 16 -1.50 -1.75 9.17
CA SER A 16 -2.71 -1.52 8.37
C SER A 16 -2.69 -2.26 7.02
N VAL A 17 -1.52 -2.42 6.39
CA VAL A 17 -1.40 -3.12 5.09
C VAL A 17 -1.48 -4.62 5.30
N MET A 18 -0.90 -5.12 6.39
CA MET A 18 -1.07 -6.52 6.80
C MET A 18 -2.56 -6.85 7.02
N ALA A 19 -3.30 -5.98 7.71
CA ALA A 19 -4.72 -6.15 7.97
C ALA A 19 -5.56 -6.19 6.68
N GLU A 20 -5.24 -5.31 5.73
CA GLU A 20 -5.90 -5.25 4.43
C GLU A 20 -5.57 -6.46 3.56
N SER A 21 -4.30 -6.85 3.47
CA SER A 21 -3.87 -8.04 2.73
C SER A 21 -4.48 -9.32 3.30
N PHE A 22 -4.58 -9.43 4.63
CA PHE A 22 -5.25 -10.54 5.29
C PHE A 22 -6.75 -10.60 4.94
N GLN A 23 -7.47 -9.48 5.03
CA GLN A 23 -8.90 -9.42 4.66
C GLN A 23 -9.10 -9.79 3.18
N ASN A 24 -8.31 -9.22 2.27
CA ASN A 24 -8.44 -9.46 0.83
C ASN A 24 -8.23 -10.95 0.49
N ARG A 25 -7.30 -11.64 1.16
CA ARG A 25 -7.05 -13.08 0.93
C ARG A 25 -8.11 -13.98 1.54
N LEU A 26 -8.75 -13.55 2.63
CA LEU A 26 -9.94 -14.23 3.16
C LEU A 26 -11.09 -14.14 2.17
N ASP A 27 -11.29 -12.98 1.55
CA ASP A 27 -12.39 -12.75 0.59
C ASP A 27 -12.14 -13.44 -0.76
N THR A 28 -10.88 -13.52 -1.21
CA THR A 28 -10.51 -14.11 -2.50
C THR A 28 -10.44 -15.63 -2.46
N GLY A 29 -10.29 -16.25 -1.29
CA GLY A 29 -10.19 -17.70 -1.15
C GLY A 29 -8.84 -18.31 -1.59
N ASP A 30 -7.86 -17.47 -1.97
CA ASP A 30 -6.48 -17.84 -2.33
C ASP A 30 -5.70 -18.55 -1.21
N SER A 31 -6.28 -18.62 -0.02
CA SER A 31 -5.65 -19.20 1.17
C SER A 31 -5.70 -20.73 1.22
N GLN A 32 -6.44 -21.41 0.31
CA GLN A 32 -6.68 -22.85 0.43
C GLN A 32 -5.46 -23.73 0.10
N ASP A 33 -4.53 -23.24 -0.73
CA ASP A 33 -3.35 -24.00 -1.16
C ASP A 33 -2.03 -23.50 -0.55
N ILE A 34 -2.08 -22.46 0.28
CA ILE A 34 -0.89 -21.84 0.88
C ILE A 34 -0.62 -22.43 2.26
N ILE A 35 0.60 -22.91 2.47
CA ILE A 35 1.07 -23.37 3.78
C ILE A 35 1.01 -22.19 4.78
N PRO A 36 0.50 -22.38 6.01
CA PRO A 36 0.32 -21.28 6.98
C PRO A 36 1.58 -20.43 7.22
N GLU A 37 2.75 -21.06 7.20
CA GLU A 37 4.06 -20.39 7.34
C GLU A 37 4.34 -19.42 6.19
N GLN A 38 4.06 -19.85 4.97
CA GLN A 38 4.26 -19.04 3.77
C GLN A 38 3.24 -17.90 3.70
N PHE A 39 2.00 -18.16 4.11
CA PHE A 39 0.97 -17.13 4.23
C PHE A 39 1.39 -16.02 5.19
N PHE A 40 1.89 -16.39 6.37
CA PHE A 40 2.39 -15.43 7.35
C PHE A 40 3.59 -14.63 6.82
N SER A 41 4.58 -15.32 6.20
CA SER A 41 5.74 -14.65 5.59
C SER A 41 5.29 -13.59 4.59
N LEU A 42 4.34 -13.92 3.73
CA LEU A 42 3.85 -13.03 2.70
C LEU A 42 3.11 -11.81 3.28
N LEU A 43 2.30 -12.00 4.33
CA LEU A 43 1.66 -10.88 5.03
C LEU A 43 2.67 -9.93 5.68
N VAL A 44 3.73 -10.47 6.29
CA VAL A 44 4.80 -9.67 6.90
C VAL A 44 5.59 -8.92 5.84
N GLU A 45 5.89 -9.57 4.71
CA GLU A 45 6.55 -8.94 3.57
C GLU A 45 5.75 -7.75 3.02
N ASP A 46 4.44 -7.89 2.84
CA ASP A 46 3.55 -6.81 2.38
C ASP A 46 3.66 -5.57 3.27
N GLU A 47 3.56 -5.75 4.59
CA GLU A 47 3.66 -4.64 5.55
C GLU A 47 5.06 -4.03 5.59
N TYR A 48 6.11 -4.86 5.53
CA TYR A 48 7.50 -4.41 5.52
C TYR A 48 7.80 -3.56 4.28
N MET A 49 7.34 -4.01 3.11
CA MET A 49 7.50 -3.28 1.86
C MET A 49 6.68 -1.98 1.88
N ALA A 50 5.47 -2.00 2.43
CA ALA A 50 4.68 -0.79 2.62
C ALA A 50 5.38 0.23 3.53
N CYS A 51 5.97 -0.21 4.64
CA CYS A 51 6.78 0.65 5.51
C CYS A 51 7.96 1.28 4.77
N LYS A 52 8.69 0.49 3.98
CA LYS A 52 9.80 0.97 3.14
C LYS A 52 9.33 1.99 2.11
N ASN A 53 8.22 1.70 1.41
CA ASN A 53 7.66 2.58 0.41
C ASN A 53 7.19 3.90 1.02
N ARG A 54 6.53 3.88 2.19
CA ARG A 54 6.15 5.09 2.93
C ARG A 54 7.37 5.94 3.29
N LYS A 55 8.46 5.31 3.75
CA LYS A 55 9.73 6.00 4.05
C LYS A 55 10.35 6.62 2.79
N LEU A 56 10.43 5.85 1.70
CA LEU A 56 10.96 6.33 0.42
C LEU A 56 10.16 7.50 -0.12
N ARG A 57 8.81 7.42 -0.13
CA ARG A 57 7.95 8.52 -0.56
C ARG A 57 8.18 9.79 0.26
N ARG A 58 8.34 9.67 1.59
CA ARG A 58 8.69 10.82 2.45
C ARG A 58 10.03 11.43 2.08
N LEU A 59 11.06 10.61 1.81
CA LEU A 59 12.38 11.11 1.39
C LEU A 59 12.34 11.80 0.03
N ILE A 60 11.65 11.21 -0.95
CA ILE A 60 11.47 11.81 -2.30
C ILE A 60 10.76 13.16 -2.18
N THR A 61 9.69 13.22 -1.39
CA THR A 61 8.93 14.46 -1.17
C THR A 61 9.78 15.52 -0.45
N ALA A 62 10.58 15.11 0.55
CA ALA A 62 11.43 16.01 1.32
C ALA A 62 12.66 16.52 0.55
N ALA A 63 13.13 15.76 -0.45
CA ALA A 63 14.25 16.16 -1.30
C ALA A 63 13.89 17.31 -2.27
N ASP A 64 12.63 17.77 -2.26
CA ASP A 64 12.09 18.79 -3.18
C ASP A 64 12.45 18.48 -4.64
N PHE A 65 12.51 17.18 -4.97
CA PHE A 65 12.65 16.73 -6.32
C PHE A 65 11.41 17.25 -7.05
N LYS A 66 11.59 18.15 -8.03
CA LYS A 66 10.53 18.57 -8.95
C LYS A 66 9.74 17.32 -9.35
N PRO A 67 8.39 17.36 -9.35
CA PRO A 67 7.60 16.14 -9.42
C PRO A 67 8.04 15.30 -10.62
N GLU A 68 8.42 14.04 -10.37
CA GLU A 68 8.54 13.05 -11.45
C GLU A 68 7.19 12.80 -12.14
N GLN A 69 6.08 13.18 -11.48
CA GLN A 69 4.73 13.24 -12.06
C GLN A 69 4.51 14.48 -12.94
N ALA A 70 5.55 14.93 -13.66
CA ALA A 70 5.35 15.65 -14.92
C ALA A 70 4.79 14.67 -15.98
N CYS A 71 3.66 14.03 -15.68
CA CYS A 71 2.87 13.33 -16.68
C CYS A 71 2.34 14.38 -17.65
N ILE A 72 2.39 14.09 -18.94
CA ILE A 72 1.81 14.94 -20.00
C ILE A 72 0.31 15.22 -19.69
N GLU A 73 -0.35 14.28 -19.01
CA GLU A 73 -1.72 14.37 -18.49
C GLU A 73 -1.95 15.50 -17.47
N ASN A 74 -0.92 15.92 -16.74
CA ASN A 74 -0.95 17.03 -15.77
C ASN A 74 -0.58 18.38 -16.40
N LEU A 75 -0.26 18.42 -17.71
CA LEU A 75 -0.12 19.67 -18.42
C LEU A 75 -1.52 20.23 -18.66
N GLU A 76 -1.85 21.36 -18.05
CA GLU A 76 -3.01 22.12 -18.48
C GLU A 76 -2.74 22.67 -19.88
N PHE A 77 -3.24 21.95 -20.91
CA PHE A 77 -3.34 22.44 -22.29
C PHE A 77 -4.44 23.50 -22.42
N GLY A 78 -4.61 24.34 -21.40
CA GLY A 78 -5.38 25.55 -21.49
C GLY A 78 -4.75 26.38 -22.59
N SER A 79 -5.43 26.45 -23.73
CA SER A 79 -5.12 27.42 -24.77
C SER A 79 -5.22 28.78 -24.12
N ALA A 80 -4.10 29.32 -23.62
CA ALA A 80 -3.91 30.75 -23.53
C ALA A 80 -3.82 31.25 -24.98
N ARG A 81 -4.94 31.14 -25.71
CA ARG A 81 -5.14 31.77 -26.99
C ARG A 81 -5.34 33.23 -26.66
N GLY A 82 -4.22 33.93 -26.69
CA GLY A 82 -4.15 35.35 -26.46
C GLY A 82 -2.80 35.92 -26.82
N LEU A 83 -2.10 35.35 -27.82
CA LEU A 83 -1.12 35.98 -28.74
C LEU A 83 -0.53 34.93 -29.69
#